data_AF-A0A1Y4T4U0-F1
#
_entry.id   AF-A0A1Y4T4U0-F1
#
_cell.length_a   1.000
_cell.length_b   1.000
_cell.length_c   1.000
_cell.angle_alpha   90.00
_cell.angle_beta   90.00
_cell.angle_gamma   90.00
#
_symmetry.space_group_name_H-M   'P 1'
#
loop_
_entity.id
_entity.type
_entity.pdbx_description
1 polymer ?
#
loop_
_entity_poly.entity_id
_entity_poly.type
_entity_poly.pdbx_seq_one_letter_code
_entity_poly.pdbx_strand_id
1 'polypeptide(L)'
;MKKTRKILALGLSFVMMLGLCLTAGTAYAAGDVAFKEVSTAEAFKEAFENETDGEIRITGSFTITEPMETNPIPKTIIDERANPGTGYLANLINIDSQEEYEFNDVTFVANTKTKNLLSINGGANVTISNSTFDHEEASAGAPVIINQSEASFTGVNKMSLGQNSWYGINVDGNLAKAYFSDGTIDCQTLDNNPTQSVVCSENNALVSSLKLSVVETIDKNGKEQHAFVNANDLVDFVNAKHNQGQDVTVVRLREDIQLKETFNINEPMAIYGEGGAFVADNFTTKDNVITVTSDGVELNTLKIVTDESTKSGLHIYGVDVKTDGLEIDNRKTAGGAAIVLNGGKLELNALTILQLGENSWGGINIDNRFGTEPTLTVAKNASIVITSPKNSVGLYYVDADKQDSILLENVVNLPETVTVTMNNKEVTVNNGVITEPTQPTDPTTPVEDSKPEQETITITMKAIVDGKEVNLEELGLTLEDTQIKGIAKGSVLSEADLKELDSMKDGFNFEGYTFKGFFLDVEGTQVLKANVPFNEDTTIYMIWDKNIDVTVTPNPEDTDKPVQDTTNKPEQKPAESDKTVKTDDNSQTILYGLMLSLSVVGAGIVVLNKKREKLLNK
;
A
#
# COMPACT_ATOMS: atom_id res chain seq x y z
N MET A 1 35.25 26.56 9.09
CA MET A 1 34.41 27.78 9.08
C MET A 1 33.19 27.52 9.95
N LYS A 2 33.12 28.18 11.11
CA LYS A 2 32.01 28.08 12.06
C LYS A 2 30.77 28.75 11.46
N LYS A 3 29.66 28.03 11.36
CA LYS A 3 28.33 28.62 11.12
C LYS A 3 27.48 28.46 12.38
N THR A 4 27.39 29.56 13.10
CA THR A 4 26.50 29.82 14.24
C THR A 4 25.05 29.78 13.72
N ARG A 5 24.23 28.82 14.19
CA ARG A 5 22.78 28.91 14.08
C ARG A 5 22.26 29.54 15.37
N LYS A 6 21.51 30.62 15.20
CA LYS A 6 20.86 31.40 16.25
C LYS A 6 19.77 30.54 16.88
N ILE A 7 19.90 30.26 18.17
CA ILE A 7 18.81 29.80 19.02
C ILE A 7 17.95 31.04 19.29
N LEU A 8 16.78 31.12 18.65
CA LEU A 8 15.77 32.10 19.04
C LEU A 8 15.00 31.49 20.20
N ALA A 9 15.20 32.03 21.39
CA ALA A 9 14.40 31.74 22.56
C ALA A 9 12.97 32.26 22.34
N LEU A 10 12.00 31.37 22.18
CA LEU A 10 10.58 31.63 22.42
C LEU A 10 10.23 31.02 23.79
N GLY A 11 10.79 31.63 24.83
CA GLY A 11 10.25 31.52 26.19
C GLY A 11 9.36 32.73 26.42
N LEU A 12 8.19 32.51 27.05
CA LEU A 12 7.06 33.42 27.27
C LEU A 12 6.06 33.54 26.10
N SER A 13 5.21 32.52 25.93
CA SER A 13 3.82 32.70 25.49
C SER A 13 3.02 31.40 25.64
N PHE A 14 2.71 30.98 26.86
CA PHE A 14 1.76 29.86 27.08
C PHE A 14 0.78 30.12 28.23
N VAL A 15 1.12 30.98 29.20
CA VAL A 15 0.23 31.41 30.29
C VAL A 15 -0.98 32.25 29.79
N MET A 16 -1.02 32.63 28.50
CA MET A 16 -2.11 33.44 27.92
C MET A 16 -3.08 32.65 27.02
N MET A 17 -2.95 31.32 26.93
CA MET A 17 -3.86 30.49 26.12
C MET A 17 -4.98 29.81 26.95
N LEU A 18 -5.06 30.08 28.25
CA LEU A 18 -6.13 29.61 29.14
C LEU A 18 -7.41 30.47 29.06
N GLY A 19 -7.43 31.53 28.27
CA GLY A 19 -8.52 32.49 28.24
C GLY A 19 -9.10 32.71 26.86
N LEU A 20 -9.63 31.69 26.18
CA LEU A 20 -10.55 31.85 25.03
C LEU A 20 -11.15 30.52 24.56
N CYS A 21 -11.93 29.86 25.41
CA CYS A 21 -13.01 28.96 24.97
C CYS A 21 -14.22 29.13 25.90
N LEU A 22 -14.76 30.36 25.94
CA LEU A 22 -16.12 30.60 26.42
C LEU A 22 -17.03 30.56 25.19
N THR A 23 -17.66 29.42 24.97
CA THR A 23 -18.85 29.33 24.13
C THR A 23 -19.94 30.22 24.72
N ALA A 24 -20.74 30.84 23.85
CA ALA A 24 -21.75 31.83 24.17
C ALA A 24 -22.80 31.31 25.18
N GLY A 25 -22.52 31.48 26.47
CA GLY A 25 -23.46 31.48 27.58
C GLY A 25 -23.46 32.87 28.21
N THR A 26 -24.61 33.31 28.69
CA THR A 26 -24.87 34.62 29.28
C THR A 26 -23.71 35.18 30.11
N ALA A 27 -23.26 36.39 29.78
CA ALA A 27 -22.28 37.13 30.55
C ALA A 27 -22.80 37.41 31.96
N TYR A 28 -22.37 36.61 32.93
CA TYR A 28 -22.37 37.02 34.33
C TYR A 28 -21.19 37.99 34.51
N ALA A 29 -21.48 39.16 35.10
CA ALA A 29 -20.49 40.19 35.36
C ALA A 29 -19.33 39.62 36.21
N ALA A 30 -18.11 40.06 35.90
CA ALA A 30 -16.90 39.79 36.67
C ALA A 30 -16.99 40.39 38.08
N GLY A 31 -17.74 39.72 38.97
CA GLY A 31 -17.45 39.69 40.39
C GLY A 31 -16.36 38.64 40.63
N ASP A 32 -15.52 38.85 41.64
CA ASP A 32 -14.47 37.92 42.05
C ASP A 32 -14.98 36.48 41.95
N VAL A 33 -14.35 35.64 41.12
CA VAL A 33 -14.69 34.22 41.07
C VAL A 33 -14.42 33.68 42.47
N ALA A 34 -15.48 33.37 43.21
CA ALA A 34 -15.36 32.79 44.53
C ALA A 34 -14.64 31.45 44.37
N PHE A 35 -13.40 31.38 44.86
CA PHE A 35 -12.71 30.10 45.00
C PHE A 35 -13.03 29.53 46.38
N LYS A 36 -13.20 28.21 46.44
CA LYS A 36 -13.44 27.49 47.69
C LYS A 36 -12.32 26.49 47.93
N GLU A 37 -11.62 26.65 49.05
CA GLU A 37 -10.69 25.62 49.53
C GLU A 37 -11.45 24.49 50.22
N VAL A 38 -11.13 23.25 49.86
CA VAL A 38 -11.78 22.04 50.40
C VAL A 38 -10.73 20.99 50.77
N SER A 39 -10.97 20.27 51.87
CA SER A 39 -10.07 19.22 52.35
C SER A 39 -10.78 17.93 52.78
N THR A 40 -12.12 17.89 52.71
CA THR A 40 -12.94 16.71 53.01
C THR A 40 -13.97 16.49 51.89
N ALA A 41 -14.55 15.29 51.84
CA ALA A 41 -15.57 14.96 50.84
C ALA A 41 -16.85 15.79 51.01
N GLU A 42 -17.26 16.09 52.25
CA GLU A 42 -18.44 16.92 52.53
C GLU A 42 -18.24 18.35 52.04
N ALA A 43 -17.06 18.93 52.30
CA ALA A 43 -16.72 20.28 51.84
C ALA A 43 -16.61 20.34 50.31
N PHE A 44 -16.07 19.31 49.68
CA PHE A 44 -16.02 19.20 48.22
C PHE A 44 -17.43 19.14 47.63
N LYS A 45 -18.30 18.27 48.15
CA LYS A 45 -19.69 18.15 47.71
C LYS A 45 -20.43 19.49 47.82
N GLU A 46 -20.34 20.16 48.97
CA GLU A 46 -20.97 21.48 49.19
C GLU A 46 -20.50 22.50 48.15
N ALA A 47 -19.20 22.54 47.83
CA ALA A 47 -18.63 23.45 46.83
C ALA A 47 -19.00 23.07 45.39
N PHE A 48 -19.08 21.78 45.09
CA PHE A 48 -19.41 21.26 43.75
C PHE A 48 -20.85 21.56 43.38
N GLU A 49 -21.78 21.38 44.31
CA GLU A 49 -23.23 21.64 44.13
C GLU A 49 -23.59 23.14 44.20
N ASN A 50 -22.67 23.99 44.64
CA ASN A 50 -22.89 25.42 44.82
C ASN A 50 -23.02 26.17 43.47
N GLU A 51 -24.00 27.08 43.36
CA GLU A 51 -24.28 27.88 42.16
C GLU A 51 -23.29 29.04 41.89
N THR A 52 -22.37 29.33 42.82
CA THR A 52 -21.46 30.48 42.75
C THR A 52 -19.97 30.13 42.77
N ASP A 53 -19.61 28.97 43.32
CA ASP A 53 -18.20 28.55 43.46
C ASP A 53 -17.69 27.95 42.15
N GLY A 54 -17.14 28.76 41.25
CA GLY A 54 -16.60 28.29 39.97
C GLY A 54 -15.24 27.59 40.10
N GLU A 55 -14.45 27.92 41.13
CA GLU A 55 -13.11 27.36 41.36
C GLU A 55 -13.05 26.62 42.72
N ILE A 56 -12.59 25.37 42.71
CA ILE A 56 -12.45 24.52 43.89
C ILE A 56 -10.98 24.12 44.04
N ARG A 57 -10.36 24.53 45.14
CA ARG A 57 -8.96 24.23 45.45
C ARG A 57 -8.88 23.12 46.47
N ILE A 58 -8.39 21.96 46.06
CA ILE A 58 -8.27 20.80 46.94
C ILE A 58 -6.97 20.89 47.73
N THR A 59 -7.08 20.91 49.06
CA THR A 59 -5.94 21.01 49.99
C THR A 59 -5.79 19.77 50.90
N GLY A 60 -6.74 18.84 50.84
CA GLY A 60 -6.70 17.55 51.54
C GLY A 60 -7.15 16.38 50.66
N SER A 61 -6.75 15.16 51.02
CA SER A 61 -7.14 13.93 50.32
C SER A 61 -8.41 13.36 50.93
N PHE A 62 -9.36 12.96 50.08
CA PHE A 62 -10.65 12.41 50.51
C PHE A 62 -11.16 11.36 49.52
N THR A 63 -12.29 10.73 49.89
CA THR A 63 -13.01 9.77 49.06
C THR A 63 -14.49 10.09 49.14
N ILE A 64 -15.12 10.17 47.97
CA ILE A 64 -16.55 10.45 47.82
C ILE A 64 -17.25 9.09 47.83
N THR A 65 -18.07 8.87 48.86
CA THR A 65 -18.89 7.66 49.03
C THR A 65 -20.38 7.96 48.92
N GLU A 66 -20.76 9.23 49.10
CA GLU A 66 -22.13 9.71 49.02
C GLU A 66 -22.42 10.26 47.61
N PRO A 67 -23.67 10.21 47.13
CA PRO A 67 -24.03 10.79 45.84
C PRO A 67 -23.87 12.31 45.85
N MET A 68 -23.70 12.91 44.66
CA MET A 68 -23.65 14.36 44.46
C MET A 68 -24.67 14.77 43.41
N GLU A 69 -25.28 15.94 43.57
CA GLU A 69 -26.09 16.57 42.54
C GLU A 69 -25.18 17.13 41.43
N THR A 70 -25.72 17.21 40.21
CA THR A 70 -25.01 17.81 39.07
C THR A 70 -24.66 19.26 39.37
N ASN A 71 -23.44 19.68 39.01
CA ASN A 71 -23.03 21.07 39.19
C ASN A 71 -23.88 22.02 38.31
N PRO A 72 -24.44 23.11 38.87
CA PRO A 72 -25.30 24.05 38.15
C PRO A 72 -24.53 25.00 37.21
N ILE A 73 -23.21 25.11 37.39
CA ILE A 73 -22.30 25.96 36.61
C ILE A 73 -21.00 25.21 36.29
N PRO A 74 -20.24 25.59 35.25
CA PRO A 74 -18.90 25.05 35.00
C PRO A 74 -17.97 25.17 36.21
N LYS A 75 -17.11 24.16 36.43
CA LYS A 75 -16.19 24.10 37.58
C LYS A 75 -14.74 23.94 37.15
N THR A 76 -13.83 24.56 37.89
CA THR A 76 -12.39 24.30 37.81
C THR A 76 -11.92 23.73 39.15
N ILE A 77 -11.40 22.50 39.13
CA ILE A 77 -10.92 21.76 40.31
C ILE A 77 -9.40 21.67 40.23
N ILE A 78 -8.71 22.26 41.20
CA ILE A 78 -7.25 22.41 41.21
C ILE A 78 -6.64 21.67 42.40
N ASP A 79 -5.61 20.86 42.15
CA ASP A 79 -4.81 20.25 43.21
C ASP A 79 -3.83 21.26 43.82
N GLU A 80 -4.08 21.71 45.05
CA GLU A 80 -3.16 22.55 45.83
C GLU A 80 -2.53 21.78 47.01
N ARG A 81 -2.63 20.45 47.04
CA ARG A 81 -2.10 19.64 48.14
C ARG A 81 -0.58 19.67 48.13
N ALA A 82 0.01 20.13 49.24
CA ALA A 82 1.45 20.03 49.45
C ALA A 82 1.92 18.59 49.69
N ASN A 83 1.09 17.75 50.32
CA ASN A 83 1.42 16.37 50.70
C ASN A 83 0.18 15.45 50.58
N PRO A 84 -0.19 15.00 49.38
CA PRO A 84 -1.40 14.19 49.19
C PRO A 84 -1.28 12.75 49.73
N GLY A 85 -0.08 12.30 50.11
CA GLY A 85 0.19 10.92 50.53
C GLY A 85 0.62 10.03 49.37
N THR A 86 0.41 8.72 49.51
CA THR A 86 0.84 7.71 48.51
C THR A 86 -0.32 6.80 48.11
N GLY A 87 -0.18 6.12 46.97
CA GLY A 87 -1.19 5.16 46.52
C GLY A 87 -2.52 5.85 46.20
N TYR A 88 -3.62 5.37 46.79
CA TYR A 88 -4.96 5.91 46.60
C TYR A 88 -5.10 7.37 47.04
N LEU A 89 -4.38 7.78 48.08
CA LEU A 89 -4.43 9.15 48.61
C LEU A 89 -3.78 10.19 47.67
N ALA A 90 -2.91 9.74 46.76
CA ALA A 90 -2.26 10.60 45.77
C ALA A 90 -3.19 11.00 44.61
N ASN A 91 -4.35 10.36 44.47
CA ASN A 91 -5.38 10.75 43.50
C ASN A 91 -6.05 12.05 43.96
N LEU A 92 -6.41 12.94 43.03
CA LEU A 92 -7.11 14.21 43.33
C LEU A 92 -8.51 13.94 43.87
N ILE A 93 -9.33 13.23 43.10
CA ILE A 93 -10.66 12.78 43.51
C ILE A 93 -10.72 11.26 43.43
N ASN A 94 -11.23 10.67 44.51
CA ASN A 94 -11.53 9.26 44.62
C ASN A 94 -13.03 9.08 44.79
N ILE A 95 -13.65 8.27 43.95
CA ILE A 95 -15.01 7.77 44.12
C ILE A 95 -14.91 6.28 44.47
N ASP A 96 -15.58 5.89 45.55
CA ASP A 96 -15.71 4.50 45.99
C ASP A 96 -17.12 4.28 46.53
N SER A 97 -18.05 4.04 45.63
CA SER A 97 -19.46 3.83 45.95
C SER A 97 -20.16 3.03 44.84
N GLN A 98 -21.42 2.68 45.05
CA GLN A 98 -22.29 2.06 44.04
C GLN A 98 -23.31 3.06 43.47
N GLU A 99 -23.01 4.35 43.61
CA GLU A 99 -23.92 5.44 43.24
C GLU A 99 -23.58 6.02 41.87
N GLU A 100 -24.44 6.92 41.41
CA GLU A 100 -24.28 7.66 40.16
C GLU A 100 -23.68 9.04 40.40
N TYR A 101 -22.78 9.48 39.50
CA TYR A 101 -22.14 10.79 39.55
C TYR A 101 -22.11 11.43 38.16
N GLU A 102 -22.18 12.74 38.13
CA GLU A 102 -22.09 13.52 36.89
C GLU A 102 -21.05 14.64 37.03
N PHE A 103 -20.12 14.70 36.07
CA PHE A 103 -19.21 15.81 35.89
C PHE A 103 -19.48 16.43 34.52
N ASN A 104 -20.13 17.59 34.50
CA ASN A 104 -20.41 18.31 33.27
C ASN A 104 -19.70 19.67 33.26
N ASP A 105 -18.96 19.97 32.20
CA ASP A 105 -18.18 21.22 32.04
C ASP A 105 -17.18 21.44 33.19
N VAL A 106 -16.43 20.39 33.55
CA VAL A 106 -15.44 20.43 34.64
C VAL A 106 -14.01 20.42 34.10
N THR A 107 -13.17 21.31 34.60
CA THR A 107 -11.72 21.32 34.36
C THR A 107 -10.99 20.79 35.58
N PHE A 108 -10.24 19.70 35.44
CA PHE A 108 -9.41 19.11 36.48
C PHE A 108 -7.94 19.47 36.21
N VAL A 109 -7.24 20.00 37.21
CA VAL A 109 -5.84 20.48 37.06
C VAL A 109 -4.93 19.79 38.08
N ALA A 110 -3.95 19.05 37.56
CA ALA A 110 -2.94 18.36 38.35
C ALA A 110 -1.87 19.32 38.87
N ASN A 111 -1.17 18.89 39.92
CA ASN A 111 0.11 19.43 40.33
C ASN A 111 1.19 18.33 40.31
N THR A 112 2.42 18.70 40.67
CA THR A 112 3.60 17.81 40.73
C THR A 112 3.53 16.65 41.74
N LYS A 113 2.42 16.50 42.45
CA LYS A 113 2.15 15.44 43.44
C LYS A 113 0.90 14.63 43.10
N THR A 114 0.09 15.07 42.16
CA THR A 114 -1.08 14.33 41.69
C THR A 114 -0.64 13.04 41.00
N LYS A 115 -1.33 11.94 41.30
CA LYS A 115 -1.19 10.66 40.58
C LYS A 115 -2.30 10.47 39.55
N ASN A 116 -3.55 10.62 39.93
CA ASN A 116 -4.68 10.54 39.00
C ASN A 116 -5.62 11.69 39.30
N LEU A 117 -6.31 12.27 38.32
CA LEU A 117 -7.27 13.35 38.58
C LEU A 117 -8.60 12.78 39.11
N LEU A 118 -9.12 11.75 38.44
CA LEU A 118 -10.37 11.11 38.81
C LEU A 118 -10.20 9.59 38.86
N SER A 119 -10.44 9.01 40.03
CA SER A 119 -10.34 7.57 40.28
C SER A 119 -11.72 7.02 40.64
N ILE A 120 -12.30 6.22 39.75
CA ILE A 120 -13.66 5.68 39.84
C ILE A 120 -13.59 4.22 40.25
N ASN A 121 -14.12 3.89 41.43
CA ASN A 121 -14.07 2.56 42.04
C ASN A 121 -15.43 2.21 42.68
N GLY A 122 -15.51 1.07 43.36
CA GLY A 122 -16.64 0.70 44.20
C GLY A 122 -17.88 0.21 43.45
N GLY A 123 -17.83 0.12 42.12
CA GLY A 123 -19.00 -0.12 41.28
C GLY A 123 -19.77 1.15 40.88
N ALA A 124 -19.17 2.33 41.05
CA ALA A 124 -19.77 3.60 40.70
C ALA A 124 -20.07 3.70 39.19
N ASN A 125 -21.08 4.50 38.85
CA ASN A 125 -21.43 4.85 37.48
C ASN A 125 -21.26 6.35 37.28
N VAL A 126 -20.33 6.77 36.42
CA VAL A 126 -19.98 8.19 36.26
C VAL A 126 -20.23 8.66 34.84
N THR A 127 -20.99 9.74 34.67
CA THR A 127 -21.11 10.45 33.41
C THR A 127 -20.15 11.63 33.38
N ILE A 128 -19.31 11.72 32.35
CA ILE A 128 -18.30 12.78 32.16
C ILE A 128 -18.58 13.47 30.83
N SER A 129 -18.88 14.76 30.90
CA SER A 129 -19.36 15.54 29.76
C SER A 129 -18.57 16.83 29.62
N ASN A 130 -18.12 17.13 28.41
CA ASN A 130 -17.46 18.41 28.05
C ASN A 130 -16.32 18.84 29.00
N SER A 131 -15.63 17.86 29.59
CA SER A 131 -14.67 18.10 30.68
C SER A 131 -13.23 18.10 30.18
N THR A 132 -12.38 18.87 30.84
CA THR A 132 -10.95 18.99 30.52
C THR A 132 -10.11 18.42 31.66
N PHE A 133 -9.08 17.65 31.32
CA PHE A 133 -8.15 17.06 32.26
C PHE A 133 -6.72 17.48 31.92
N ASP A 134 -6.18 18.39 32.72
CA ASP A 134 -4.78 18.80 32.64
C ASP A 134 -3.95 17.93 33.59
N HIS A 135 -3.20 17.01 33.00
CA HIS A 135 -2.32 16.06 33.67
C HIS A 135 -0.85 16.29 33.30
N GLU A 136 -0.50 17.49 32.79
CA GLU A 136 0.84 17.81 32.29
C GLU A 136 1.90 17.77 33.41
N GLU A 137 1.55 18.31 34.59
CA GLU A 137 2.44 18.40 35.74
C GLU A 137 2.39 17.16 36.65
N ALA A 138 1.55 16.17 36.36
CA ALA A 138 1.34 15.04 37.25
C ALA A 138 2.61 14.21 37.48
N SER A 139 2.70 13.62 38.67
CA SER A 139 3.88 12.86 39.11
C SER A 139 3.96 11.44 38.52
N ALA A 140 2.82 10.86 38.15
CA ALA A 140 2.62 9.53 37.58
C ALA A 140 1.15 9.39 37.17
N GLY A 141 0.71 8.20 36.74
CA GLY A 141 -0.71 7.83 36.67
C GLY A 141 -1.44 8.30 35.42
N ALA A 142 -2.76 8.44 35.48
CA ALA A 142 -3.61 8.83 34.35
C ALA A 142 -4.63 9.89 34.78
N PRO A 143 -5.06 10.79 33.87
CA PRO A 143 -6.21 11.65 34.09
C PRO A 143 -7.41 10.94 34.73
N VAL A 144 -7.83 9.81 34.15
CA VAL A 144 -8.97 9.03 34.64
C VAL A 144 -8.60 7.56 34.83
N ILE A 145 -8.99 7.01 35.97
CA ILE A 145 -8.93 5.57 36.28
C ILE A 145 -10.37 5.08 36.46
N ILE A 146 -10.74 4.03 35.73
CA ILE A 146 -11.99 3.31 35.90
C ILE A 146 -11.63 1.90 36.35
N ASN A 147 -11.89 1.57 37.61
CA ASN A 147 -11.48 0.32 38.21
C ASN A 147 -12.67 -0.40 38.83
N GLN A 148 -13.07 -1.52 38.23
CA GLN A 148 -14.28 -2.28 38.62
C GLN A 148 -15.56 -1.42 38.67
N SER A 149 -15.64 -0.42 37.81
CA SER A 149 -16.71 0.59 37.74
C SER A 149 -17.03 0.98 36.30
N GLU A 150 -18.05 1.81 36.10
CA GLU A 150 -18.48 2.24 34.76
C GLU A 150 -18.33 3.75 34.59
N ALA A 151 -17.91 4.19 33.41
CA ALA A 151 -17.97 5.60 33.02
C ALA A 151 -18.47 5.80 31.60
N SER A 152 -19.33 6.80 31.41
CA SER A 152 -19.84 7.24 30.11
C SER A 152 -19.28 8.61 29.77
N PHE A 153 -18.59 8.72 28.64
CA PHE A 153 -18.05 9.97 28.13
C PHE A 153 -18.96 10.53 27.06
N THR A 154 -19.49 11.73 27.29
CA THR A 154 -20.36 12.43 26.32
C THR A 154 -19.78 13.80 25.94
N GLY A 155 -20.22 14.35 24.82
CA GLY A 155 -19.69 15.62 24.31
C GLY A 155 -18.19 15.55 23.97
N VAL A 156 -17.46 16.66 24.09
CA VAL A 156 -16.03 16.70 23.78
C VAL A 156 -15.23 16.81 25.06
N ASN A 157 -14.57 15.73 25.47
CA ASN A 157 -13.67 15.74 26.62
C ASN A 157 -12.22 15.89 26.15
N LYS A 158 -11.45 16.73 26.84
CA LYS A 158 -10.07 17.06 26.48
C LYS A 158 -9.09 16.56 27.53
N MET A 159 -7.94 16.06 27.11
CA MET A 159 -6.89 15.57 28.00
C MET A 159 -5.53 16.05 27.54
N SER A 160 -4.74 16.62 28.45
CA SER A 160 -3.33 16.96 28.21
C SER A 160 -2.45 16.07 29.08
N LEU A 161 -1.62 15.23 28.45
CA LEU A 161 -0.79 14.27 29.16
C LEU A 161 0.61 14.83 29.42
N GLY A 162 1.07 14.70 30.66
CA GLY A 162 2.45 14.97 31.05
C GLY A 162 3.40 13.81 30.80
N GLN A 163 4.70 14.06 30.94
CA GLN A 163 5.79 13.09 30.74
C GLN A 163 5.63 11.81 31.57
N ASN A 164 5.02 11.92 32.76
CA ASN A 164 4.85 10.81 33.69
C ASN A 164 3.47 10.14 33.58
N SER A 165 2.60 10.65 32.71
CA SER A 165 1.30 10.03 32.48
C SER A 165 1.49 8.67 31.80
N TRP A 166 0.77 7.66 32.27
CA TRP A 166 0.72 6.35 31.64
C TRP A 166 -0.02 6.45 30.31
N TYR A 167 -1.28 6.87 30.36
CA TYR A 167 -2.24 7.03 29.26
C TYR A 167 -3.32 8.04 29.69
N GLY A 168 -4.28 8.38 28.82
CA GLY A 168 -5.39 9.28 29.16
C GLY A 168 -6.44 8.68 30.12
N ILE A 169 -7.02 7.55 29.73
CA ILE A 169 -7.99 6.81 30.53
C ILE A 169 -7.48 5.38 30.71
N ASN A 170 -7.38 4.92 31.96
CA ASN A 170 -7.05 3.53 32.27
C ASN A 170 -8.29 2.80 32.77
N VAL A 171 -8.72 1.77 32.03
CA VAL A 171 -9.88 0.94 32.33
C VAL A 171 -9.39 -0.43 32.78
N ASP A 172 -9.55 -0.72 34.07
CA ASP A 172 -8.91 -1.88 34.70
C ASP A 172 -9.93 -2.74 35.47
N GLY A 173 -10.03 -4.00 35.06
CA GLY A 173 -10.81 -5.02 35.75
C GLY A 173 -11.99 -5.53 34.92
N ASN A 174 -12.42 -6.74 35.23
CA ASN A 174 -13.44 -7.46 34.49
C ASN A 174 -14.86 -6.86 34.58
N LEU A 175 -15.10 -5.96 35.53
CA LEU A 175 -16.35 -5.18 35.61
C LEU A 175 -16.16 -3.74 35.14
N ALA A 176 -14.94 -3.33 34.77
CA ALA A 176 -14.66 -1.97 34.35
C ALA A 176 -15.14 -1.71 32.92
N LYS A 177 -15.85 -0.60 32.72
CA LYS A 177 -16.42 -0.24 31.42
C LYS A 177 -16.27 1.24 31.11
N ALA A 178 -15.87 1.56 29.88
CA ALA A 178 -15.88 2.91 29.35
C ALA A 178 -16.72 2.98 28.06
N TYR A 179 -17.68 3.91 28.03
CA TYR A 179 -18.59 4.10 26.90
C TYR A 179 -18.38 5.47 26.24
N PHE A 180 -18.34 5.48 24.91
CA PHE A 180 -18.11 6.69 24.10
C PHE A 180 -19.19 6.88 23.02
N SER A 181 -20.42 6.36 23.23
CA SER A 181 -21.48 6.40 22.20
C SER A 181 -21.84 7.81 21.75
N ASP A 182 -21.77 8.77 22.67
CA ASP A 182 -22.24 10.15 22.49
C ASP A 182 -21.13 11.17 22.78
N GLY A 183 -19.87 10.74 22.76
CA GLY A 183 -18.74 11.59 23.09
C GLY A 183 -17.45 11.25 22.34
N THR A 184 -16.54 12.22 22.34
CA THR A 184 -15.19 12.11 21.76
C THR A 184 -14.16 12.50 22.80
N ILE A 185 -12.99 11.89 22.72
CA ILE A 185 -11.82 12.28 23.51
C ILE A 185 -10.80 12.94 22.58
N ASP A 186 -10.45 14.19 22.90
CA ASP A 186 -9.32 14.92 22.31
C ASP A 186 -8.16 14.83 23.30
N CYS A 187 -7.23 13.91 23.05
CA CYS A 187 -6.12 13.64 23.97
C CYS A 187 -4.77 13.98 23.33
N GLN A 188 -4.08 14.92 23.96
CA GLN A 188 -2.74 15.35 23.61
C GLN A 188 -1.72 14.49 24.33
N THR A 189 -1.09 13.59 23.57
CA THR A 189 0.07 12.77 23.94
C THR A 189 1.36 13.57 23.78
N LEU A 190 2.48 13.04 24.30
CA LEU A 190 3.80 13.62 24.12
C LEU A 190 4.66 12.79 23.17
N ASP A 191 5.22 13.43 22.14
CA ASP A 191 6.13 12.81 21.16
C ASP A 191 7.32 12.08 21.83
N ASN A 192 7.82 12.60 22.94
CA ASN A 192 8.95 12.00 23.67
C ASN A 192 8.53 10.90 24.67
N ASN A 193 7.25 10.52 24.67
CA ASN A 193 6.70 9.37 25.38
C ASN A 193 5.79 8.56 24.44
N PRO A 194 6.36 7.86 23.44
CA PRO A 194 5.61 7.23 22.36
C PRO A 194 4.71 6.08 22.79
N THR A 195 4.78 5.63 24.06
CA THR A 195 3.88 4.60 24.59
C THR A 195 2.61 5.15 25.26
N GLN A 196 2.33 6.45 25.13
CA GLN A 196 1.07 7.03 25.59
C GLN A 196 -0.07 6.70 24.62
N SER A 197 -1.21 6.34 25.17
CA SER A 197 -2.46 6.12 24.43
C SER A 197 -3.59 6.95 25.02
N VAL A 198 -4.67 7.13 24.27
CA VAL A 198 -5.87 7.86 24.72
C VAL A 198 -6.60 7.05 25.78
N VAL A 199 -6.84 5.78 25.48
CA VAL A 199 -7.42 4.81 26.42
C VAL A 199 -6.55 3.57 26.45
N CYS A 200 -6.42 2.97 27.61
CA CYS A 200 -5.79 1.68 27.81
C CYS A 200 -6.74 0.81 28.63
N SER A 201 -7.03 -0.40 28.14
CA SER A 201 -7.85 -1.37 28.85
C SER A 201 -7.08 -2.65 29.14
N GLU A 202 -7.21 -3.15 30.36
CA GLU A 202 -6.53 -4.34 30.85
C GLU A 202 -7.50 -5.23 31.65
N ASN A 203 -7.11 -6.49 31.91
CA ASN A 203 -7.85 -7.40 32.79
C ASN A 203 -9.32 -7.65 32.37
N ASN A 204 -9.58 -7.78 31.07
CA ASN A 204 -10.91 -7.97 30.47
C ASN A 204 -11.86 -6.78 30.63
N ALA A 205 -11.33 -5.58 30.85
CA ALA A 205 -12.12 -4.35 30.82
C ALA A 205 -12.74 -4.11 29.43
N LEU A 206 -13.93 -3.49 29.42
CA LEU A 206 -14.67 -3.18 28.19
C LEU A 206 -14.51 -1.71 27.80
N VAL A 207 -14.07 -1.46 26.58
CA VAL A 207 -14.12 -0.13 25.95
C VAL A 207 -15.02 -0.22 24.72
N SER A 208 -16.01 0.66 24.62
CA SER A 208 -17.03 0.58 23.55
C SER A 208 -17.26 1.92 22.86
N SER A 209 -17.58 1.85 21.57
CA SER A 209 -17.90 3.00 20.71
C SER A 209 -16.76 4.01 20.50
N LEU A 210 -15.55 3.74 20.99
CA LEU A 210 -14.36 4.55 20.70
C LEU A 210 -13.82 4.22 19.31
N LYS A 211 -13.73 5.25 18.46
CA LYS A 211 -13.39 5.13 17.03
C LYS A 211 -11.89 5.14 16.72
N LEU A 212 -11.05 5.11 17.75
CA LEU A 212 -9.60 5.09 17.58
C LEU A 212 -9.09 3.71 17.18
N SER A 213 -7.99 3.70 16.43
CA SER A 213 -7.25 2.47 16.13
C SER A 213 -6.71 1.81 17.42
N VAL A 214 -6.61 0.48 17.39
CA VAL A 214 -6.29 -0.33 18.57
C VAL A 214 -4.99 -1.11 18.36
N VAL A 215 -4.13 -1.11 19.37
CA VAL A 215 -2.93 -1.96 19.45
C VAL A 215 -3.10 -2.91 20.64
N GLU A 216 -3.05 -4.21 20.36
CA GLU A 216 -3.07 -5.27 21.38
C GLU A 216 -1.65 -5.76 21.62
N THR A 217 -1.25 -5.83 22.89
CA THR A 217 0.10 -6.26 23.30
C THR A 217 0.02 -7.31 24.40
N ILE A 218 1.02 -8.19 24.45
CA ILE A 218 1.20 -9.16 25.51
C ILE A 218 2.56 -8.94 26.16
N ASP A 219 2.58 -8.77 27.49
CA ASP A 219 3.84 -8.68 28.22
C ASP A 219 4.48 -10.07 28.43
N LYS A 220 5.75 -10.08 28.88
CA LYS A 220 6.50 -11.30 29.21
C LYS A 220 5.86 -12.22 30.26
N ASN A 221 4.84 -11.76 30.98
CA ASN A 221 4.09 -12.55 31.96
C ASN A 221 2.74 -13.04 31.41
N GLY A 222 2.45 -12.77 30.13
CA GLY A 222 1.17 -13.10 29.49
C GLY A 222 0.06 -12.12 29.82
N LYS A 223 0.36 -10.92 30.33
CA LYS A 223 -0.66 -9.89 30.58
C LYS A 223 -0.98 -9.16 29.28
N GLU A 224 -2.24 -9.23 28.89
CA GLU A 224 -2.79 -8.53 27.73
C GLU A 224 -3.12 -7.07 28.06
N GLN A 225 -2.87 -6.20 27.08
CA GLN A 225 -3.23 -4.78 27.10
C GLN A 225 -3.80 -4.39 25.74
N HIS A 226 -4.93 -3.67 25.73
CA HIS A 226 -5.48 -3.05 24.52
C HIS A 226 -5.39 -1.53 24.63
N ALA A 227 -4.63 -0.91 23.74
CA ALA A 227 -4.41 0.53 23.71
C ALA A 227 -5.14 1.17 22.52
N PHE A 228 -5.92 2.20 22.79
CA PHE A 228 -6.59 3.04 21.79
C PHE A 228 -5.74 4.27 21.53
N VAL A 229 -5.18 4.37 20.33
CA VAL A 229 -4.08 5.28 20.01
C VAL A 229 -4.53 6.30 18.97
N ASN A 230 -4.05 7.55 19.10
CA ASN A 230 -4.26 8.56 18.06
C ASN A 230 -3.62 8.11 16.74
N ALA A 231 -4.23 8.46 15.60
CA ALA A 231 -3.68 8.10 14.29
C ALA A 231 -2.21 8.49 14.10
N ASN A 232 -1.85 9.71 14.50
CA ASN A 232 -0.50 10.24 14.33
C ASN A 232 0.55 9.52 15.20
N ASP A 233 0.12 8.84 16.26
CA ASP A 233 1.02 8.20 17.23
C ASP A 233 1.10 6.68 17.02
N LEU A 234 0.22 6.10 16.18
CA LEU A 234 0.04 4.64 16.11
C LEU A 234 1.33 3.89 15.79
N VAL A 235 2.08 4.34 14.78
CA VAL A 235 3.31 3.65 14.35
C VAL A 235 4.42 3.85 15.38
N ASP A 236 4.55 5.03 15.96
CA ASP A 236 5.53 5.30 17.03
C ASP A 236 5.21 4.45 18.27
N PHE A 237 3.94 4.28 18.59
CA PHE A 237 3.47 3.42 19.66
C PHE A 237 3.85 1.95 19.42
N VAL A 238 3.53 1.40 18.24
CA VAL A 238 3.88 0.02 17.88
C VAL A 238 5.40 -0.19 17.98
N ASN A 239 6.19 0.71 17.38
CA ASN A 239 7.65 0.62 17.42
C ASN A 239 8.20 0.73 18.84
N ALA A 240 7.63 1.60 19.68
CA ALA A 240 8.07 1.76 21.06
C ALA A 240 7.76 0.53 21.92
N LYS A 241 6.60 -0.11 21.72
CA LYS A 241 6.21 -1.34 22.40
C LYS A 241 7.14 -2.51 22.05
N HIS A 242 7.40 -2.70 20.77
CA HIS A 242 8.41 -3.65 20.28
C HIS A 242 9.76 -3.45 20.98
N ASN A 243 10.27 -2.20 20.98
CA ASN A 243 11.57 -1.86 21.56
C ASN A 243 11.62 -2.03 23.10
N GLN A 244 10.49 -2.04 23.78
CA GLN A 244 10.39 -2.34 25.22
C GLN A 244 10.32 -3.86 25.51
N GLY A 245 10.30 -4.71 24.48
CA GLY A 245 10.13 -6.15 24.60
C GLY A 245 8.72 -6.55 25.01
N GLN A 246 7.72 -5.77 24.60
CA GLN A 246 6.32 -6.16 24.64
C GLN A 246 5.93 -6.67 23.25
N ASP A 247 5.31 -7.84 23.19
CA ASP A 247 4.93 -8.45 21.92
C ASP A 247 3.69 -7.73 21.40
N VAL A 248 3.78 -7.12 20.21
CA VAL A 248 2.63 -6.52 19.54
C VAL A 248 1.94 -7.61 18.74
N THR A 249 0.75 -8.02 19.17
CA THR A 249 0.07 -9.17 18.57
C THR A 249 -0.96 -8.78 17.53
N VAL A 250 -1.68 -7.67 17.74
CA VAL A 250 -2.73 -7.21 16.84
C VAL A 250 -2.71 -5.69 16.69
N VAL A 251 -2.90 -5.20 15.47
CA VAL A 251 -3.17 -3.79 15.15
C VAL A 251 -4.48 -3.70 14.37
N ARG A 252 -5.44 -2.90 14.85
CA ARG A 252 -6.74 -2.67 14.19
C ARG A 252 -6.84 -1.23 13.74
N LEU A 253 -6.88 -1.01 12.43
CA LEU A 253 -6.99 0.32 11.82
C LEU A 253 -8.47 0.69 11.66
N ARG A 254 -8.93 1.66 12.44
CA ARG A 254 -10.30 2.21 12.35
C ARG A 254 -10.36 3.57 11.69
N GLU A 255 -9.20 4.14 11.40
CA GLU A 255 -8.98 5.41 10.74
C GLU A 255 -7.71 5.34 9.88
N ASP A 256 -7.54 6.32 9.00
CA ASP A 256 -6.36 6.41 8.14
C ASP A 256 -5.15 6.89 8.93
N ILE A 257 -4.04 6.17 8.79
CA ILE A 257 -2.77 6.43 9.45
C ILE A 257 -1.82 7.04 8.43
N GLN A 258 -1.53 8.33 8.61
CA GLN A 258 -0.59 9.05 7.75
C GLN A 258 0.85 8.69 8.13
N LEU A 259 1.60 8.20 7.16
CA LEU A 259 2.99 7.79 7.32
C LEU A 259 3.89 8.81 6.65
N LYS A 260 4.94 9.27 7.34
CA LYS A 260 5.97 10.15 6.76
C LYS A 260 7.23 9.39 6.33
N GLU A 261 7.28 8.11 6.67
CA GLU A 261 8.33 7.17 6.33
C GLU A 261 7.78 5.73 6.36
N THR A 262 8.56 4.79 5.85
CA THR A 262 8.17 3.39 5.76
C THR A 262 7.84 2.81 7.13
N PHE A 263 6.66 2.21 7.26
CA PHE A 263 6.38 1.37 8.41
C PHE A 263 7.05 0.00 8.22
N ASN A 264 8.05 -0.29 9.05
CA ASN A 264 8.77 -1.56 9.03
C ASN A 264 8.14 -2.52 10.06
N ILE A 265 7.48 -3.57 9.57
CA ILE A 265 6.92 -4.62 10.42
C ILE A 265 8.02 -5.67 10.62
N ASN A 266 8.54 -5.74 11.84
CA ASN A 266 9.72 -6.51 12.21
C ASN A 266 9.47 -7.55 13.32
N GLU A 267 8.21 -7.79 13.66
CA GLU A 267 7.77 -8.87 14.54
C GLU A 267 6.47 -9.52 14.01
N PRO A 268 6.15 -10.76 14.41
CA PRO A 268 4.91 -11.41 14.03
C PRO A 268 3.70 -10.67 14.64
N MET A 269 2.74 -10.25 13.79
CA MET A 269 1.50 -9.60 14.23
C MET A 269 0.39 -9.76 13.18
N ALA A 270 -0.86 -9.63 13.61
CA ALA A 270 -2.01 -9.51 12.72
C ALA A 270 -2.47 -8.05 12.60
N ILE A 271 -2.64 -7.56 11.37
CA ILE A 271 -3.13 -6.21 11.10
C ILE A 271 -4.50 -6.29 10.42
N TYR A 272 -5.49 -5.58 10.97
CA TYR A 272 -6.86 -5.53 10.44
C TYR A 272 -7.21 -4.14 9.95
N GLY A 273 -7.59 -4.00 8.67
CA GLY A 273 -8.14 -2.76 8.11
C GLY A 273 -9.65 -2.64 8.39
N GLU A 274 -10.03 -2.30 9.62
CA GLU A 274 -11.42 -2.10 10.06
C GLU A 274 -12.01 -0.76 9.60
N GLY A 275 -11.81 -0.43 8.32
CA GLY A 275 -12.20 0.85 7.70
C GLY A 275 -11.09 1.90 7.64
N GLY A 276 -9.94 1.65 8.26
CA GLY A 276 -8.73 2.46 8.13
C GLY A 276 -7.73 1.95 7.08
N ALA A 277 -6.75 2.79 6.76
CA ALA A 277 -5.65 2.49 5.83
C ALA A 277 -4.30 3.01 6.34
N PHE A 278 -3.20 2.46 5.85
CA PHE A 278 -1.91 3.15 5.88
C PHE A 278 -1.77 4.03 4.63
N VAL A 279 -1.47 5.31 4.82
CA VAL A 279 -1.45 6.30 3.75
C VAL A 279 -0.10 7.02 3.74
N ALA A 280 0.59 7.01 2.61
CA ALA A 280 1.81 7.80 2.44
C ALA A 280 1.52 9.30 2.51
N ASP A 281 2.36 10.02 3.25
CA ASP A 281 2.37 11.47 3.38
C ASP A 281 3.79 12.00 3.18
N ASN A 282 4.16 12.22 1.93
CA ASN A 282 5.36 12.97 1.52
C ASN A 282 6.67 12.43 2.11
N PHE A 283 6.97 11.15 1.88
CA PHE A 283 8.22 10.51 2.28
C PHE A 283 9.43 11.28 1.74
N THR A 284 10.48 11.35 2.57
CA THR A 284 11.74 11.98 2.16
C THR A 284 12.63 11.05 1.32
N THR A 285 12.36 9.74 1.36
CA THR A 285 13.06 8.72 0.57
C THR A 285 12.04 7.93 -0.25
N LYS A 286 12.45 7.54 -1.47
CA LYS A 286 11.58 6.77 -2.39
C LYS A 286 11.51 5.29 -2.00
N ASP A 287 10.94 5.04 -0.84
CA ASP A 287 10.77 3.70 -0.25
C ASP A 287 9.30 3.24 -0.35
N ASN A 288 9.00 2.07 0.20
CA ASN A 288 7.68 1.46 0.19
C ASN A 288 6.86 1.95 1.39
N VAL A 289 5.52 1.99 1.28
CA VAL A 289 4.66 2.41 2.40
C VAL A 289 4.85 1.47 3.59
N ILE A 290 4.82 0.16 3.33
CA ILE A 290 5.04 -0.89 4.31
C ILE A 290 6.15 -1.83 3.84
N THR A 291 7.06 -2.19 4.73
CA THR A 291 8.02 -3.28 4.53
C THR A 291 7.89 -4.32 5.63
N VAL A 292 7.73 -5.59 5.26
CA VAL A 292 7.61 -6.71 6.20
C VAL A 292 8.90 -7.52 6.20
N THR A 293 9.46 -7.70 7.40
CA THR A 293 10.76 -8.36 7.62
C THR A 293 10.72 -9.45 8.69
N SER A 294 9.52 -9.78 9.19
CA SER A 294 9.29 -10.89 10.12
C SER A 294 8.31 -11.89 9.55
N ASP A 295 8.57 -13.17 9.79
CA ASP A 295 7.60 -14.24 9.57
C ASP A 295 6.39 -14.08 10.50
N GLY A 296 5.26 -14.70 10.11
CA GLY A 296 4.06 -14.76 10.94
C GLY A 296 3.23 -13.49 10.92
N VAL A 297 3.46 -12.60 9.94
CA VAL A 297 2.65 -11.39 9.74
C VAL A 297 1.40 -11.73 8.93
N GLU A 298 0.25 -11.31 9.44
CA GLU A 298 -1.04 -11.41 8.76
C GLU A 298 -1.60 -10.03 8.42
N LEU A 299 -1.97 -9.80 7.16
CA LEU A 299 -2.56 -8.54 6.69
C LEU A 299 -4.01 -8.77 6.23
N ASN A 300 -4.98 -8.38 7.04
CA ASN A 300 -6.38 -8.76 6.90
C ASN A 300 -7.25 -7.53 6.61
N THR A 301 -8.03 -7.60 5.54
CA THR A 301 -8.82 -6.47 5.00
C THR A 301 -8.05 -5.14 4.95
N LEU A 302 -6.73 -5.19 4.77
CA LEU A 302 -5.85 -4.04 4.93
C LEU A 302 -5.85 -3.18 3.67
N LYS A 303 -5.92 -1.86 3.84
CA LYS A 303 -5.71 -0.90 2.77
C LYS A 303 -4.37 -0.18 2.91
N ILE A 304 -3.65 -0.06 1.81
CA ILE A 304 -2.39 0.69 1.69
C ILE A 304 -2.52 1.69 0.54
N VAL A 305 -2.17 2.95 0.77
CA VAL A 305 -2.27 4.03 -0.21
C VAL A 305 -0.91 4.66 -0.41
N THR A 306 -0.42 4.63 -1.64
CA THR A 306 0.85 5.28 -2.02
C THR A 306 0.62 6.74 -2.43
N ASP A 307 1.70 7.51 -2.44
CA ASP A 307 1.76 8.83 -3.07
C ASP A 307 3.00 8.95 -3.98
N GLU A 308 3.17 10.10 -4.65
CA GLU A 308 4.29 10.37 -5.57
C GLU A 308 5.68 10.30 -4.93
N SER A 309 5.77 10.25 -3.60
CA SER A 309 7.03 10.14 -2.86
C SER A 309 7.46 8.69 -2.65
N THR A 310 6.53 7.73 -2.72
CA THR A 310 6.78 6.30 -2.46
C THR A 310 7.03 5.49 -3.73
N LYS A 311 7.63 4.30 -3.60
CA LYS A 311 7.89 3.37 -4.70
C LYS A 311 6.79 2.31 -4.84
N SER A 312 6.41 1.64 -3.76
CA SER A 312 5.42 0.56 -3.78
C SER A 312 4.57 0.61 -2.50
N GLY A 313 3.40 -0.03 -2.53
CA GLY A 313 2.56 -0.15 -1.34
C GLY A 313 3.17 -1.12 -0.32
N LEU A 314 3.34 -2.36 -0.73
CA LEU A 314 3.79 -3.45 0.15
C LEU A 314 5.09 -4.07 -0.36
N HIS A 315 6.08 -4.20 0.52
CA HIS A 315 7.30 -4.94 0.26
C HIS A 315 7.44 -6.08 1.27
N ILE A 316 7.43 -7.32 0.78
CA ILE A 316 7.66 -8.53 1.56
C ILE A 316 9.10 -8.94 1.32
N TYR A 317 9.85 -9.08 2.40
CA TYR A 317 11.29 -9.13 2.32
C TYR A 317 11.86 -10.42 2.92
N GLY A 318 11.87 -11.49 2.12
CA GLY A 318 12.45 -12.78 2.49
C GLY A 318 11.73 -13.51 3.63
N VAL A 319 10.44 -13.21 3.85
CA VAL A 319 9.63 -13.74 4.95
C VAL A 319 8.27 -14.22 4.47
N ASP A 320 7.58 -14.97 5.32
CA ASP A 320 6.26 -15.52 5.07
C ASP A 320 5.16 -14.57 5.59
N VAL A 321 4.30 -14.14 4.67
CA VAL A 321 3.16 -13.26 4.92
C VAL A 321 1.87 -13.88 4.38
N LYS A 322 0.80 -13.74 5.16
CA LYS A 322 -0.54 -14.17 4.78
C LYS A 322 -1.48 -12.97 4.71
N THR A 323 -2.40 -12.98 3.75
CA THR A 323 -3.46 -11.96 3.67
C THR A 323 -4.84 -12.60 3.58
N ASP A 324 -5.80 -12.00 4.26
CA ASP A 324 -7.24 -12.29 4.14
C ASP A 324 -7.98 -11.00 3.78
N GLY A 325 -7.67 -10.49 2.59
CA GLY A 325 -8.17 -9.20 2.10
C GLY A 325 -7.06 -8.14 2.07
N LEU A 326 -6.78 -7.61 0.88
CA LEU A 326 -5.74 -6.59 0.69
C LEU A 326 -6.17 -5.62 -0.42
N GLU A 327 -6.17 -4.33 -0.13
CA GLU A 327 -6.32 -3.27 -1.12
C GLU A 327 -5.05 -2.42 -1.15
N ILE A 328 -4.45 -2.29 -2.33
CA ILE A 328 -3.34 -1.35 -2.55
C ILE A 328 -3.75 -0.35 -3.61
N ASP A 329 -3.91 0.91 -3.19
CA ASP A 329 -4.01 2.04 -4.10
C ASP A 329 -2.61 2.53 -4.45
N ASN A 330 -2.08 1.98 -5.54
CA ASN A 330 -0.80 2.32 -6.13
C ASN A 330 -0.92 3.33 -7.29
N ARG A 331 -2.04 4.08 -7.39
CA ARG A 331 -2.29 4.99 -8.53
C ARG A 331 -1.34 6.18 -8.56
N LYS A 332 -0.88 6.61 -7.39
CA LYS A 332 0.10 7.69 -7.23
C LYS A 332 1.36 7.10 -6.63
N THR A 333 2.41 6.99 -7.42
CA THR A 333 3.69 6.44 -6.99
C THR A 333 4.82 7.03 -7.84
N ALA A 334 6.03 7.07 -7.28
CA ALA A 334 7.25 7.37 -8.02
C ALA A 334 7.66 6.25 -9.00
N GLY A 335 7.08 5.05 -8.87
CA GLY A 335 7.41 3.87 -9.66
C GLY A 335 6.83 2.58 -9.07
N GLY A 336 7.56 1.48 -9.17
CA GLY A 336 7.25 0.23 -8.44
C GLY A 336 6.04 -0.59 -8.93
N ALA A 337 5.95 -1.81 -8.41
CA ALA A 337 4.74 -2.61 -8.41
C ALA A 337 3.87 -2.29 -7.18
N ALA A 338 2.60 -2.68 -7.14
CA ALA A 338 1.79 -2.50 -5.93
C ALA A 338 2.33 -3.37 -4.77
N ILE A 339 2.71 -4.61 -5.08
CA ILE A 339 3.37 -5.54 -4.17
C ILE A 339 4.75 -5.87 -4.71
N VAL A 340 5.76 -5.91 -3.84
CA VAL A 340 7.08 -6.48 -4.12
C VAL A 340 7.29 -7.69 -3.23
N LEU A 341 7.22 -8.89 -3.82
CA LEU A 341 7.56 -10.15 -3.15
C LEU A 341 9.03 -10.46 -3.44
N ASN A 342 9.89 -10.12 -2.49
CA ASN A 342 11.33 -10.20 -2.66
C ASN A 342 11.92 -11.37 -1.86
N GLY A 343 11.68 -12.58 -2.35
CA GLY A 343 11.88 -13.83 -1.61
C GLY A 343 10.83 -14.06 -0.52
N GLY A 344 10.82 -15.26 0.06
CA GLY A 344 9.83 -15.66 1.06
C GLY A 344 8.49 -16.05 0.43
N LYS A 345 7.41 -16.02 1.20
CA LYS A 345 6.09 -16.48 0.77
C LYS A 345 5.01 -15.42 0.97
N LEU A 346 4.13 -15.29 -0.02
CA LEU A 346 2.88 -14.53 0.08
C LEU A 346 1.69 -15.45 -0.18
N GLU A 347 0.78 -15.54 0.79
CA GLU A 347 -0.53 -16.19 0.61
C GLU A 347 -1.65 -15.15 0.47
N LEU A 348 -2.38 -15.19 -0.65
CA LEU A 348 -3.56 -14.35 -0.90
C LEU A 348 -4.84 -15.19 -0.74
N ASN A 349 -5.58 -15.03 0.37
CA ASN A 349 -6.69 -15.94 0.70
C ASN A 349 -8.09 -15.47 0.27
N ALA A 350 -8.29 -14.17 0.12
CA ALA A 350 -9.59 -13.58 -0.21
C ALA A 350 -9.47 -12.54 -1.32
N LEU A 351 -10.16 -11.41 -1.20
CA LEU A 351 -10.17 -10.36 -2.20
C LEU A 351 -8.86 -9.55 -2.15
N THR A 352 -8.13 -9.53 -3.26
CA THR A 352 -6.99 -8.64 -3.47
C THR A 352 -7.33 -7.58 -4.53
N ILE A 353 -7.21 -6.31 -4.20
CA ILE A 353 -7.47 -5.17 -5.10
C ILE A 353 -6.17 -4.40 -5.31
N LEU A 354 -5.71 -4.29 -6.55
CA LEU A 354 -4.52 -3.54 -6.94
C LEU A 354 -4.92 -2.43 -7.92
N GLN A 355 -4.86 -1.18 -7.47
CA GLN A 355 -5.15 -0.02 -8.32
C GLN A 355 -3.82 0.58 -8.77
N LEU A 356 -3.54 0.53 -10.07
CA LEU A 356 -2.25 0.88 -10.64
C LEU A 356 -2.34 2.22 -11.39
N GLY A 357 -1.28 3.02 -11.29
CA GLY A 357 -1.15 4.30 -11.97
C GLY A 357 -0.23 4.25 -13.18
N GLU A 358 -0.03 5.41 -13.81
CA GLU A 358 0.87 5.57 -14.96
C GLU A 358 2.33 5.24 -14.64
N ASN A 359 2.75 5.39 -13.38
CA ASN A 359 4.12 5.07 -12.97
C ASN A 359 4.27 3.64 -12.45
N SER A 360 3.16 2.93 -12.19
CA SER A 360 3.20 1.54 -11.79
C SER A 360 3.61 0.66 -12.97
N TRP A 361 4.52 -0.29 -12.75
CA TRP A 361 4.96 -1.22 -13.81
C TRP A 361 4.41 -2.64 -13.68
N GLY A 362 3.75 -2.97 -12.56
CA GLY A 362 3.12 -4.28 -12.36
C GLY A 362 2.19 -4.30 -11.15
N GLY A 363 1.35 -5.34 -11.07
CA GLY A 363 0.59 -5.66 -9.86
C GLY A 363 1.53 -6.17 -8.76
N ILE A 364 2.20 -7.30 -9.03
CA ILE A 364 3.07 -8.00 -8.10
C ILE A 364 4.44 -8.22 -8.78
N ASN A 365 5.50 -7.64 -8.21
CA ASN A 365 6.87 -8.02 -8.55
C ASN A 365 7.24 -9.32 -7.83
N ILE A 366 7.72 -10.30 -8.58
CA ILE A 366 8.25 -11.58 -8.10
C ILE A 366 9.77 -11.55 -8.27
N ASP A 367 10.50 -11.41 -7.16
CA ASP A 367 11.96 -11.29 -7.13
C ASP A 367 12.56 -12.28 -6.11
N ASN A 368 13.81 -12.69 -6.33
CA ASN A 368 14.53 -13.71 -5.55
C ASN A 368 15.78 -13.15 -4.87
N ARG A 369 15.61 -12.20 -3.95
CA ARG A 369 16.76 -11.66 -3.22
C ARG A 369 17.45 -12.73 -2.36
N PHE A 370 18.78 -12.66 -2.38
CA PHE A 370 19.69 -13.56 -1.66
C PHE A 370 19.52 -15.05 -1.97
N GLY A 371 18.93 -15.39 -3.13
CA GLY A 371 18.75 -16.80 -3.53
C GLY A 371 17.65 -17.53 -2.75
N THR A 372 16.77 -16.79 -2.06
CA THR A 372 15.53 -17.35 -1.53
C THR A 372 14.49 -17.23 -2.63
N GLU A 373 13.98 -18.36 -3.12
CA GLU A 373 12.93 -18.36 -4.13
C GLU A 373 11.64 -17.77 -3.56
N PRO A 374 11.01 -16.79 -4.24
CA PRO A 374 9.71 -16.29 -3.84
C PRO A 374 8.65 -17.38 -4.05
N THR A 375 7.60 -17.38 -3.25
CA THR A 375 6.43 -18.23 -3.46
C THR A 375 5.16 -17.41 -3.29
N LEU A 376 4.39 -17.25 -4.37
CA LEU A 376 3.06 -16.67 -4.33
C LEU A 376 2.02 -17.80 -4.38
N THR A 377 1.16 -17.89 -3.38
CA THR A 377 0.03 -18.81 -3.37
C THR A 377 -1.27 -18.04 -3.30
N VAL A 378 -2.21 -18.35 -4.20
CA VAL A 378 -3.56 -17.80 -4.18
C VAL A 378 -4.52 -18.90 -3.75
N ALA A 379 -5.36 -18.63 -2.75
CA ALA A 379 -6.30 -19.62 -2.25
C ALA A 379 -7.40 -19.92 -3.28
N LYS A 380 -8.00 -21.12 -3.17
CA LYS A 380 -9.14 -21.51 -3.99
C LYS A 380 -10.30 -20.54 -3.78
N ASN A 381 -10.97 -20.15 -4.87
CA ASN A 381 -12.08 -19.20 -4.89
C ASN A 381 -11.74 -17.76 -4.41
N ALA A 382 -10.46 -17.41 -4.27
CA ALA A 382 -10.06 -16.02 -4.07
C ALA A 382 -10.34 -15.17 -5.31
N SER A 383 -10.37 -13.84 -5.15
CA SER A 383 -10.54 -12.90 -6.25
C SER A 383 -9.39 -11.91 -6.30
N ILE A 384 -8.85 -11.68 -7.49
CA ILE A 384 -7.85 -10.63 -7.73
C ILE A 384 -8.44 -9.62 -8.69
N VAL A 385 -8.47 -8.34 -8.28
CA VAL A 385 -8.96 -7.23 -9.09
C VAL A 385 -7.80 -6.27 -9.35
N ILE A 386 -7.56 -5.97 -10.62
CA ILE A 386 -6.51 -5.04 -11.05
C ILE A 386 -7.15 -3.96 -11.92
N THR A 387 -6.81 -2.72 -11.63
CA THR A 387 -7.17 -1.58 -12.49
C THR A 387 -5.90 -0.89 -12.92
N SER A 388 -5.74 -0.62 -14.22
CA SER A 388 -4.61 0.13 -14.75
C SER A 388 -5.02 0.99 -15.95
N PRO A 389 -4.53 2.22 -16.06
CA PRO A 389 -4.74 3.03 -17.26
C PRO A 389 -3.94 2.53 -18.47
N LYS A 390 -2.94 1.64 -18.29
CA LYS A 390 -2.17 1.08 -19.40
C LYS A 390 -2.81 -0.21 -19.90
N ASN A 391 -2.79 -0.38 -21.22
CA ASN A 391 -3.31 -1.56 -21.90
C ASN A 391 -2.44 -2.82 -21.70
N SER A 392 -1.25 -2.69 -21.10
CA SER A 392 -0.22 -3.75 -21.05
C SER A 392 0.41 -3.97 -19.67
N VAL A 393 -0.33 -3.75 -18.57
CA VAL A 393 0.20 -4.09 -17.23
C VAL A 393 -0.09 -5.54 -16.87
N GLY A 394 0.97 -6.31 -16.61
CA GLY A 394 0.85 -7.68 -16.11
C GLY A 394 0.45 -7.72 -14.63
N LEU A 395 -0.28 -8.78 -14.25
CA LEU A 395 -0.50 -9.12 -12.85
C LEU A 395 0.83 -9.45 -12.17
N TYR A 396 1.66 -10.27 -12.82
CA TYR A 396 3.00 -10.62 -12.35
C TYR A 396 4.05 -9.91 -13.19
N TYR A 397 5.16 -9.56 -12.54
CA TYR A 397 6.35 -9.06 -13.19
C TYR A 397 7.58 -9.73 -12.59
N VAL A 398 8.55 -10.06 -13.45
CA VAL A 398 9.88 -10.53 -13.09
C VAL A 398 10.89 -9.65 -13.81
N ASP A 399 11.85 -9.10 -13.07
CA ASP A 399 12.92 -8.27 -13.64
C ASP A 399 13.66 -9.03 -14.76
N ALA A 400 14.04 -8.33 -15.84
CA ALA A 400 14.56 -8.95 -17.06
C ALA A 400 15.82 -9.81 -16.82
N ASP A 401 16.67 -9.43 -15.87
CA ASP A 401 17.87 -10.18 -15.49
C ASP A 401 17.57 -11.42 -14.63
N LYS A 402 16.31 -11.60 -14.22
CA LYS A 402 15.82 -12.70 -13.36
C LYS A 402 14.93 -13.69 -14.08
N GLN A 403 14.47 -13.39 -15.29
CA GLN A 403 13.49 -14.22 -16.03
C GLN A 403 13.99 -15.65 -16.30
N ASP A 404 15.30 -15.84 -16.50
CA ASP A 404 15.90 -17.18 -16.68
C ASP A 404 16.02 -17.96 -15.36
N SER A 405 15.94 -17.28 -14.23
CA SER A 405 16.11 -17.86 -12.88
C SER A 405 14.81 -18.06 -12.13
N ILE A 406 13.80 -17.24 -12.39
CA ILE A 406 12.47 -17.30 -11.77
C ILE A 406 11.45 -17.69 -12.82
N LEU A 407 11.14 -18.98 -12.89
CA LEU A 407 10.05 -19.49 -13.73
C LEU A 407 8.73 -19.36 -12.97
N LEU A 408 7.83 -18.50 -13.45
CA LEU A 408 6.55 -18.19 -12.78
C LEU A 408 5.72 -19.45 -12.44
N GLU A 409 5.73 -20.46 -13.31
CA GLU A 409 5.05 -21.75 -13.10
C GLU A 409 5.52 -22.53 -11.87
N ASN A 410 6.74 -22.26 -11.39
CA ASN A 410 7.31 -22.93 -10.21
C ASN A 410 7.07 -22.14 -8.92
N VAL A 411 6.85 -20.83 -9.02
CA VAL A 411 6.79 -19.92 -7.86
C VAL A 411 5.40 -19.32 -7.64
N VAL A 412 4.53 -19.34 -8.65
CA VAL A 412 3.15 -18.88 -8.56
C VAL A 412 2.19 -20.07 -8.61
N ASN A 413 1.45 -20.27 -7.53
CA ASN A 413 0.34 -21.20 -7.49
C ASN A 413 -0.99 -20.43 -7.60
N LEU A 414 -1.55 -20.41 -8.81
CA LEU A 414 -2.85 -19.81 -9.12
C LEU A 414 -3.85 -20.91 -9.52
N PRO A 415 -4.75 -21.32 -8.61
CA PRO A 415 -5.76 -22.32 -8.93
C PRO A 415 -6.75 -21.84 -10.01
N GLU A 416 -7.24 -22.75 -10.87
CA GLU A 416 -8.29 -22.46 -11.88
C GLU A 416 -9.57 -21.87 -11.30
N THR A 417 -9.82 -22.07 -10.00
CA THR A 417 -10.99 -21.52 -9.28
C THR A 417 -10.87 -20.04 -8.92
N VAL A 418 -9.70 -19.42 -9.13
CA VAL A 418 -9.48 -18.00 -8.82
C VAL A 418 -10.07 -17.13 -9.93
N THR A 419 -10.84 -16.13 -9.54
CA THR A 419 -11.31 -15.10 -10.48
C THR A 419 -10.30 -13.97 -10.54
N VAL A 420 -9.76 -13.68 -11.73
CA VAL A 420 -8.93 -12.51 -11.97
C VAL A 420 -9.70 -11.54 -12.86
N THR A 421 -9.85 -10.30 -12.40
CA THR A 421 -10.50 -9.23 -13.16
C THR A 421 -9.48 -8.13 -13.43
N MET A 422 -9.26 -7.80 -14.70
CA MET A 422 -8.46 -6.66 -15.12
C MET A 422 -9.33 -5.63 -15.83
N ASN A 423 -9.33 -4.38 -15.36
CA ASN A 423 -10.11 -3.29 -15.95
C ASN A 423 -11.60 -3.66 -16.17
N ASN A 424 -12.20 -4.29 -15.15
CA ASN A 424 -13.58 -4.78 -15.12
C ASN A 424 -13.91 -5.92 -16.10
N LYS A 425 -12.90 -6.55 -16.70
CA LYS A 425 -13.06 -7.78 -17.48
C LYS A 425 -12.44 -8.95 -16.75
N GLU A 426 -13.16 -10.06 -16.63
CA GLU A 426 -12.58 -11.31 -16.18
C GLU A 426 -11.52 -11.76 -17.21
N VAL A 427 -10.41 -12.33 -16.75
CA VAL A 427 -9.30 -12.76 -17.59
C VAL A 427 -8.74 -14.09 -17.13
N THR A 428 -8.21 -14.87 -18.06
CA THR A 428 -7.42 -16.06 -17.72
C THR A 428 -5.94 -15.65 -17.62
N VAL A 429 -5.26 -16.12 -16.58
CA VAL A 429 -3.83 -15.86 -16.37
C VAL A 429 -3.06 -17.17 -16.57
N ASN A 430 -2.35 -17.29 -17.69
CA ASN A 430 -1.48 -18.44 -17.99
C ASN A 430 -0.02 -17.99 -17.93
N ASN A 431 0.75 -18.49 -16.95
CA ASN A 431 2.15 -18.08 -16.73
C ASN A 431 2.36 -16.54 -16.72
N GLY A 432 1.41 -15.80 -16.14
CA GLY A 432 1.43 -14.33 -16.09
C GLY A 432 0.93 -13.62 -17.35
N VAL A 433 0.62 -14.34 -18.43
CA VAL A 433 -0.02 -13.79 -19.64
C VAL A 433 -1.53 -13.76 -19.44
N ILE A 434 -2.09 -12.58 -19.66
CA ILE A 434 -3.53 -12.31 -19.57
C ILE A 434 -4.15 -12.58 -20.95
N THR A 435 -4.98 -13.62 -21.06
CA THR A 435 -5.78 -13.87 -22.25
C THR A 435 -7.23 -13.48 -21.98
N GLU A 436 -7.83 -12.64 -22.84
CA GLU A 436 -9.25 -12.32 -22.74
C GLU A 436 -10.08 -13.62 -22.87
N PRO A 437 -11.15 -13.78 -22.06
CA PRO A 437 -11.95 -14.98 -22.10
C PRO A 437 -12.67 -15.06 -23.44
N THR A 438 -12.44 -16.14 -24.19
CA THR A 438 -13.37 -16.56 -25.24
C THR A 438 -14.73 -16.78 -24.60
N GLN A 439 -15.72 -16.00 -25.06
CA GLN A 439 -17.10 -16.04 -24.61
C GLN A 439 -17.61 -17.50 -24.51
N PRO A 440 -18.21 -17.91 -23.38
CA PRO A 440 -18.74 -19.27 -23.24
C PRO A 440 -19.92 -19.48 -24.19
N THR A 441 -19.89 -20.58 -24.94
CA THR A 441 -21.01 -21.07 -25.76
C THR A 441 -22.03 -21.78 -24.88
N ASP A 442 -23.05 -21.06 -24.39
CA ASP A 442 -24.15 -21.65 -23.62
C ASP A 442 -25.16 -22.38 -24.55
N PRO A 443 -25.66 -23.59 -24.23
CA PRO A 443 -26.34 -24.48 -25.15
C PRO A 443 -27.86 -24.35 -25.03
N THR A 444 -28.46 -23.34 -25.64
CA THR A 444 -29.90 -23.39 -25.98
C THR A 444 -30.18 -22.66 -27.27
N THR A 445 -30.31 -23.42 -28.35
CA THR A 445 -30.85 -22.96 -29.65
C THR A 445 -32.38 -22.88 -29.56
N PRO A 446 -33.00 -21.88 -30.22
CA PRO A 446 -33.76 -22.23 -31.43
C PRO A 446 -33.21 -21.50 -32.66
N VAL A 447 -33.30 -22.22 -33.78
CA VAL A 447 -32.61 -22.06 -35.07
C VAL A 447 -33.02 -20.81 -35.86
N GLU A 448 -32.03 -20.07 -36.39
CA GLU A 448 -31.93 -19.28 -37.66
C GLU A 448 -30.85 -18.20 -37.44
N ASP A 449 -29.80 -17.98 -38.22
CA ASP A 449 -29.39 -18.34 -39.58
C ASP A 449 -27.87 -18.54 -39.59
N SER A 450 -27.38 -19.47 -40.42
CA SER A 450 -25.96 -19.80 -40.61
C SER A 450 -25.12 -18.61 -41.09
N LYS A 451 -24.22 -18.10 -40.25
CA LYS A 451 -23.08 -17.25 -40.65
C LYS A 451 -21.89 -18.17 -41.01
N PRO A 452 -21.20 -17.95 -42.14
CA PRO A 452 -20.18 -18.88 -42.62
C PRO A 452 -18.99 -18.98 -41.64
N GLU A 453 -18.49 -20.20 -41.45
CA GLU A 453 -17.17 -20.44 -40.84
C GLU A 453 -16.15 -19.54 -41.53
N GLN A 454 -15.51 -18.64 -40.77
CA GLN A 454 -14.43 -17.83 -41.28
C GLN A 454 -13.22 -18.74 -41.47
N GLU A 455 -12.84 -18.99 -42.72
CA GLU A 455 -11.65 -19.77 -43.04
C GLU A 455 -10.42 -19.14 -42.35
N THR A 456 -9.64 -19.98 -41.65
CA THR A 456 -8.41 -19.57 -40.99
C THR A 456 -7.18 -20.14 -41.71
N ILE A 457 -6.04 -19.50 -41.51
CA ILE A 457 -4.75 -19.82 -42.12
C ILE A 457 -3.64 -19.82 -41.06
N THR A 458 -2.49 -20.40 -41.41
CA THR A 458 -1.28 -20.46 -40.61
C THR A 458 -0.17 -19.63 -41.25
N ILE A 459 0.52 -18.80 -40.46
CA ILE A 459 1.73 -18.09 -40.90
C ILE A 459 2.94 -18.75 -40.24
N THR A 460 3.93 -19.16 -41.04
CA THR A 460 5.17 -19.80 -40.56
C THR A 460 6.38 -18.90 -40.81
N MET A 461 7.31 -18.83 -39.88
CA MET A 461 8.58 -18.11 -40.03
C MET A 461 9.75 -19.07 -40.27
N LYS A 462 10.65 -18.68 -41.19
CA LYS A 462 11.89 -19.40 -41.49
C LYS A 462 13.06 -18.45 -41.68
N ALA A 463 14.27 -18.89 -41.34
CA ALA A 463 15.50 -18.15 -41.58
C ALA A 463 16.36 -18.82 -42.66
N ILE A 464 16.87 -18.03 -43.61
CA ILE A 464 17.75 -18.45 -44.69
C ILE A 464 19.07 -17.69 -44.58
N VAL A 465 20.18 -18.42 -44.44
CA VAL A 465 21.54 -17.85 -44.41
C VAL A 465 22.35 -18.51 -45.51
N ASP A 466 22.92 -17.72 -46.42
CA ASP A 466 23.70 -18.21 -47.58
C ASP A 466 22.90 -19.21 -48.46
N GLY A 467 21.60 -18.95 -48.66
CA GLY A 467 20.71 -19.81 -49.44
C GLY A 467 20.37 -21.16 -48.77
N LYS A 468 20.65 -21.32 -47.46
CA LYS A 468 20.29 -22.51 -46.68
C LYS A 468 19.36 -22.17 -45.53
N GLU A 469 18.34 -22.99 -45.35
CA GLU A 469 17.46 -22.91 -44.19
C GLU A 469 18.23 -23.25 -42.92
N VAL A 470 18.13 -22.36 -41.93
CA VAL A 470 18.69 -22.56 -40.59
C VAL A 470 17.61 -23.18 -39.72
N ASN A 471 17.96 -24.22 -38.96
CA ASN A 471 17.05 -24.79 -37.98
C ASN A 471 16.92 -23.82 -36.80
N LEU A 472 15.75 -23.19 -36.68
CA LEU A 472 15.45 -22.23 -35.60
C LEU A 472 15.38 -22.91 -34.22
N GLU A 473 15.10 -24.22 -34.16
CA GLU A 473 15.17 -25.00 -32.92
C GLU A 473 16.60 -25.10 -32.37
N GLU A 474 17.61 -25.11 -33.24
CA GLU A 474 19.02 -25.06 -32.81
C GLU A 474 19.44 -23.68 -32.28
N LEU A 475 18.60 -22.66 -32.49
CA LEU A 475 18.75 -21.30 -31.96
C LEU A 475 17.87 -21.05 -30.73
N GLY A 476 17.21 -22.09 -30.19
CA GLY A 476 16.39 -22.02 -28.98
C GLY A 476 14.92 -21.69 -29.20
N LEU A 477 14.43 -21.68 -30.44
CA LEU A 477 13.02 -21.41 -30.77
C LEU A 477 12.21 -22.70 -30.92
N THR A 478 11.02 -22.78 -30.33
CA THR A 478 10.13 -23.93 -30.51
C THR A 478 9.29 -23.82 -31.79
N LEU A 479 8.58 -24.90 -32.14
CA LEU A 479 7.63 -24.90 -33.26
C LEU A 479 6.48 -23.89 -33.05
N GLU A 480 6.10 -23.63 -31.81
CA GLU A 480 5.09 -22.62 -31.45
C GLU A 480 5.65 -21.20 -31.62
N ASP A 481 6.96 -21.03 -31.39
CA ASP A 481 7.70 -19.79 -31.67
C ASP A 481 8.04 -19.62 -33.15
N THR A 482 7.51 -20.42 -34.07
CA THR A 482 7.75 -20.23 -35.52
C THR A 482 6.46 -20.30 -36.34
N GLN A 483 5.31 -20.48 -35.69
CA GLN A 483 4.01 -20.62 -36.34
C GLN A 483 2.91 -19.87 -35.61
N ILE A 484 2.13 -19.10 -36.36
CA ILE A 484 0.93 -18.42 -35.88
C ILE A 484 -0.27 -19.09 -36.54
N LYS A 485 -1.08 -19.79 -35.74
CA LYS A 485 -2.26 -20.54 -36.21
C LYS A 485 -3.53 -19.73 -36.00
N GLY A 486 -4.57 -20.03 -36.79
CA GLY A 486 -5.90 -19.47 -36.59
C GLY A 486 -6.07 -18.03 -37.09
N ILE A 487 -5.19 -17.55 -37.95
CA ILE A 487 -5.29 -16.21 -38.55
C ILE A 487 -6.47 -16.19 -39.52
N ALA A 488 -7.33 -15.19 -39.42
CA ALA A 488 -8.44 -15.02 -40.37
C ALA A 488 -7.91 -14.84 -41.81
N LYS A 489 -8.47 -15.56 -42.77
CA LYS A 489 -8.23 -15.33 -44.21
C LYS A 489 -8.53 -13.88 -44.57
N GLY A 490 -7.62 -13.23 -45.26
CA GLY A 490 -7.70 -11.82 -45.65
C GLY A 490 -7.00 -10.84 -44.70
N SER A 491 -6.37 -11.32 -43.63
CA SER A 491 -5.63 -10.48 -42.68
C SER A 491 -4.41 -9.81 -43.33
N VAL A 492 -4.05 -8.61 -42.87
CA VAL A 492 -2.97 -7.78 -43.46
C VAL A 492 -1.99 -7.32 -42.38
N LEU A 493 -0.73 -7.07 -42.77
CA LEU A 493 0.25 -6.32 -41.97
C LEU A 493 0.24 -4.85 -42.39
N SER A 494 0.18 -3.92 -41.44
CA SER A 494 0.28 -2.49 -41.70
C SER A 494 1.73 -2.02 -41.92
N GLU A 495 1.93 -0.78 -42.35
CA GLU A 495 3.28 -0.18 -42.47
C GLU A 495 3.98 -0.05 -41.11
N ALA A 496 3.21 0.16 -40.02
CA ALA A 496 3.75 0.18 -38.67
C ALA A 496 4.21 -1.21 -38.24
N ASP A 497 3.41 -2.24 -38.53
CA ASP A 497 3.73 -3.63 -38.19
C ASP A 497 4.99 -4.11 -38.92
N LEU A 498 5.18 -3.71 -40.18
CA LEU A 498 6.42 -4.01 -40.91
C LEU A 498 7.65 -3.30 -40.34
N LYS A 499 7.50 -2.08 -39.82
CA LYS A 499 8.59 -1.34 -39.20
C LYS A 499 8.99 -1.97 -37.85
N GLU A 500 8.00 -2.44 -37.10
CA GLU A 500 8.23 -3.17 -35.85
C GLU A 500 8.86 -4.55 -36.12
N LEU A 501 8.38 -5.27 -37.14
CA LEU A 501 8.99 -6.51 -37.65
C LEU A 501 10.44 -6.30 -38.10
N ASP A 502 10.77 -5.19 -38.77
CA ASP A 502 12.15 -4.86 -39.17
C ASP A 502 13.08 -4.60 -37.98
N SER A 503 12.57 -4.06 -36.87
CA SER A 503 13.37 -3.86 -35.66
C SER A 503 13.85 -5.17 -35.03
N MET A 504 13.17 -6.29 -35.32
CA MET A 504 13.52 -7.62 -34.80
C MET A 504 14.82 -8.18 -35.39
N LYS A 505 15.30 -7.68 -36.53
CA LYS A 505 16.56 -8.14 -37.15
C LYS A 505 17.77 -8.02 -36.21
N ASP A 506 17.69 -7.08 -35.26
CA ASP A 506 18.76 -6.81 -34.29
C ASP A 506 18.92 -7.95 -33.26
N GLY A 507 17.93 -8.85 -33.15
CA GLY A 507 18.00 -10.08 -32.37
C GLY A 507 18.79 -11.22 -33.04
N PHE A 508 19.11 -11.11 -34.33
CA PHE A 508 19.82 -12.14 -35.09
C PHE A 508 21.16 -11.62 -35.61
N ASN A 509 22.27 -12.15 -35.08
CA ASN A 509 23.61 -11.81 -35.54
C ASN A 509 24.29 -13.00 -36.23
N PHE A 510 24.29 -13.01 -37.56
CA PHE A 510 25.05 -13.96 -38.37
C PHE A 510 26.37 -13.32 -38.81
N GLU A 511 27.46 -13.62 -38.09
CA GLU A 511 28.79 -13.07 -38.36
C GLU A 511 29.21 -13.31 -39.83
N GLY A 512 29.54 -12.24 -40.55
CA GLY A 512 29.91 -12.30 -41.97
C GLY A 512 28.72 -12.27 -42.94
N TYR A 513 27.50 -11.96 -42.47
CA TYR A 513 26.30 -11.84 -43.31
C TYR A 513 25.56 -10.51 -43.04
N THR A 514 24.81 -10.03 -44.03
CA THR A 514 23.96 -8.83 -43.94
C THR A 514 22.50 -9.23 -44.11
N PHE A 515 21.63 -8.71 -43.24
CA PHE A 515 20.19 -8.93 -43.35
C PHE A 515 19.63 -8.28 -44.61
N LYS A 516 18.96 -9.07 -45.44
CA LYS A 516 18.40 -8.67 -46.72
C LYS A 516 16.94 -8.20 -46.62
N GLY A 517 16.19 -8.73 -45.65
CA GLY A 517 14.78 -8.41 -45.42
C GLY A 517 13.88 -9.64 -45.23
N PHE A 518 12.57 -9.38 -45.24
CA PHE A 518 11.50 -10.38 -45.15
C PHE A 518 10.86 -10.65 -46.51
N PHE A 519 10.69 -11.92 -46.86
CA PHE A 519 10.25 -12.38 -48.17
C PHE A 519 9.20 -13.48 -48.06
N LEU A 520 8.44 -13.70 -49.13
CA LEU A 520 7.44 -14.78 -49.26
C LEU A 520 7.99 -16.00 -50.03
N ASP A 521 9.24 -15.92 -50.49
CA ASP A 521 9.97 -16.97 -51.21
C ASP A 521 11.41 -17.08 -50.68
N VAL A 522 11.98 -18.29 -50.79
CA VAL A 522 13.33 -18.60 -50.30
C VAL A 522 14.42 -17.92 -51.12
N GLU A 523 14.16 -17.57 -52.39
CA GLU A 523 15.07 -16.87 -53.28
C GLU A 523 15.16 -15.36 -52.98
N GLY A 524 14.25 -14.82 -52.19
CA GLY A 524 14.21 -13.42 -51.79
C GLY A 524 13.81 -12.46 -52.93
N THR A 525 12.88 -12.88 -53.78
CA THR A 525 12.39 -12.10 -54.94
C THR A 525 11.03 -11.46 -54.68
N GLN A 526 10.24 -12.00 -53.76
CA GLN A 526 8.91 -11.53 -53.36
C GLN A 526 8.97 -10.90 -51.97
N VAL A 527 9.28 -9.61 -51.94
CA VAL A 527 9.35 -8.80 -50.71
C VAL A 527 7.99 -8.79 -50.00
N LEU A 528 7.98 -8.99 -48.68
CA LEU A 528 6.80 -8.80 -47.83
C LEU A 528 6.35 -7.34 -47.86
N LYS A 529 5.07 -7.08 -48.17
CA LYS A 529 4.53 -5.72 -48.34
C LYS A 529 3.35 -5.44 -47.42
N ALA A 530 3.22 -4.19 -46.99
CA ALA A 530 2.11 -3.76 -46.17
C ALA A 530 0.79 -3.82 -46.95
N ASN A 531 -0.30 -4.02 -46.22
CA ASN A 531 -1.68 -4.03 -46.70
C ASN A 531 -1.98 -5.10 -47.78
N VAL A 532 -1.12 -6.12 -47.90
CA VAL A 532 -1.37 -7.28 -48.77
C VAL A 532 -2.02 -8.39 -47.93
N PRO A 533 -3.21 -8.90 -48.33
CA PRO A 533 -3.93 -9.90 -47.55
C PRO A 533 -3.32 -11.30 -47.66
N PHE A 534 -3.17 -11.97 -46.52
CA PHE A 534 -2.84 -13.38 -46.45
C PHE A 534 -4.11 -14.22 -46.65
N ASN A 535 -4.18 -14.97 -47.74
CA ASN A 535 -5.38 -15.73 -48.11
C ASN A 535 -5.21 -17.25 -48.01
N GLU A 536 -4.02 -17.73 -47.68
CA GLU A 536 -3.67 -19.13 -47.53
C GLU A 536 -2.51 -19.26 -46.55
N ASP A 537 -2.21 -20.49 -46.13
CA ASP A 537 -1.05 -20.77 -45.29
C ASP A 537 0.21 -20.20 -45.95
N THR A 538 0.92 -19.33 -45.22
CA THR A 538 2.00 -18.53 -45.79
C THR A 538 3.28 -18.70 -44.99
N THR A 539 4.42 -18.81 -45.68
CA THR A 539 5.74 -18.80 -45.03
C THR A 539 6.43 -17.47 -45.28
N ILE A 540 6.91 -16.83 -44.21
CA ILE A 540 7.74 -15.63 -44.25
C ILE A 540 9.20 -16.04 -44.03
N TYR A 541 10.06 -15.72 -44.98
CA TYR A 541 11.49 -15.99 -44.96
C TYR A 541 12.27 -14.74 -44.56
N MET A 542 13.05 -14.86 -43.50
CA MET A 542 14.10 -13.91 -43.14
C MET A 542 15.39 -14.30 -43.86
N ILE A 543 15.99 -13.42 -44.66
CA ILE A 543 17.13 -13.79 -45.51
C ILE A 543 18.37 -12.97 -45.15
N TRP A 544 19.52 -13.64 -45.03
CA TRP A 544 20.85 -13.02 -44.88
C TRP A 544 21.78 -13.41 -46.03
N ASP A 545 22.37 -12.40 -46.67
CA ASP A 545 23.35 -12.57 -47.74
C ASP A 545 24.78 -12.48 -47.18
N LYS A 546 25.71 -13.27 -47.74
CA LYS A 546 27.10 -13.27 -47.30
C LYS A 546 27.78 -11.94 -47.62
N ASN A 547 28.50 -11.38 -46.66
CA ASN A 547 29.34 -10.21 -46.89
C ASN A 547 30.50 -10.63 -47.81
N ILE A 548 30.53 -10.06 -49.02
CA ILE A 548 31.62 -10.28 -49.96
C ILE A 548 32.71 -9.25 -49.64
N ASP A 549 33.83 -9.71 -49.10
CA ASP A 549 35.04 -8.90 -49.00
C ASP A 549 35.56 -8.63 -50.42
N VAL A 550 35.26 -7.45 -50.95
CA VAL A 550 35.91 -6.96 -52.16
C VAL A 550 37.32 -6.53 -51.77
N THR A 551 38.30 -7.44 -51.89
CA THR A 551 39.71 -7.04 -51.95
C THR A 551 39.93 -6.27 -53.23
N VAL A 552 39.83 -4.94 -53.16
CA VAL A 552 40.28 -4.05 -54.23
C VAL A 552 41.79 -4.16 -54.30
N THR A 553 42.27 -4.89 -55.31
CA THR A 553 43.67 -4.79 -55.73
C THR A 553 43.80 -3.46 -56.50
N PRO A 554 44.63 -2.50 -56.07
CA PRO A 554 44.74 -1.23 -56.78
C PRO A 554 45.47 -1.46 -58.11
N ASN A 555 44.79 -1.19 -59.22
CA ASN A 555 45.45 -0.93 -60.50
C ASN A 555 45.51 0.60 -60.68
N PRO A 556 46.66 1.17 -61.07
CA PRO A 556 46.83 2.62 -61.22
C PRO A 556 46.20 3.10 -62.54
N GLU A 557 45.89 4.39 -62.60
CA GLU A 557 45.30 5.12 -63.74
C GLU A 557 43.77 4.96 -63.88
N ASP A 558 42.99 5.95 -63.42
CA ASP A 558 42.71 7.12 -64.26
C ASP A 558 42.07 8.26 -63.44
N THR A 559 42.36 9.46 -63.89
CA THR A 559 42.04 10.76 -63.32
C THR A 559 40.74 11.32 -63.91
N ASP A 560 40.05 12.13 -63.10
CA ASP A 560 39.20 13.27 -63.46
C ASP A 560 37.68 13.25 -63.12
N LYS A 561 37.35 14.32 -62.37
CA LYS A 561 36.13 15.00 -61.88
C LYS A 561 34.91 15.12 -62.86
N PRO A 562 33.77 15.79 -62.49
CA PRO A 562 33.12 16.06 -61.18
C PRO A 562 31.56 15.87 -61.13
N VAL A 563 31.01 15.86 -59.91
CA VAL A 563 29.71 16.38 -59.37
C VAL A 563 28.49 16.59 -60.31
N GLN A 564 27.31 16.06 -59.93
CA GLN A 564 26.05 16.80 -60.08
C GLN A 564 25.01 16.47 -58.99
N ASP A 565 24.61 17.52 -58.29
CA ASP A 565 23.55 17.63 -57.30
C ASP A 565 22.26 18.07 -58.01
N THR A 566 21.13 17.39 -57.80
CA THR A 566 19.80 17.93 -58.13
C THR A 566 18.71 17.37 -57.20
N THR A 567 18.25 18.25 -56.33
CA THR A 567 16.91 18.34 -55.73
C THR A 567 15.78 18.14 -56.72
N ASN A 568 14.67 17.49 -56.31
CA ASN A 568 13.31 17.90 -56.70
C ASN A 568 12.24 17.36 -55.73
N LYS A 569 11.51 18.31 -55.12
CA LYS A 569 10.20 18.19 -54.47
C LYS A 569 9.11 18.28 -55.56
N PRO A 570 7.93 17.66 -55.38
CA PRO A 570 6.73 18.50 -55.40
C PRO A 570 5.70 18.12 -54.32
N GLU A 571 5.16 19.16 -53.69
CA GLU A 571 3.91 19.17 -52.94
C GLU A 571 2.75 19.40 -53.91
N GLN A 572 1.65 18.63 -53.80
CA GLN A 572 0.28 19.15 -53.86
C GLN A 572 -0.76 18.12 -53.36
N LYS A 573 -1.64 18.58 -52.47
CA LYS A 573 -2.90 18.01 -51.94
C LYS A 573 -4.01 19.06 -52.25
N PRO A 574 -5.34 18.89 -52.00
CA PRO A 574 -6.21 17.73 -51.71
C PRO A 574 -7.56 17.69 -52.51
N ALA A 575 -8.31 16.57 -52.39
CA ALA A 575 -9.76 16.43 -52.05
C ALA A 575 -10.29 15.06 -52.54
N GLU A 576 -10.45 14.03 -51.69
CA GLU A 576 -11.61 13.68 -50.84
C GLU A 576 -12.74 12.91 -51.58
N SER A 577 -12.85 11.59 -51.33
CA SER A 577 -14.10 10.96 -50.88
C SER A 577 -13.86 9.56 -50.25
N ASP A 578 -14.24 9.49 -48.98
CA ASP A 578 -14.83 8.37 -48.24
C ASP A 578 -14.71 6.93 -48.76
N LYS A 579 -13.90 6.14 -48.04
CA LYS A 579 -14.29 4.90 -47.37
C LYS A 579 -13.19 4.55 -46.35
N THR A 580 -13.45 4.85 -45.09
CA THR A 580 -12.66 4.38 -43.95
C THR A 580 -12.70 2.85 -43.91
N VAL A 581 -11.63 2.20 -44.37
CA VAL A 581 -11.35 0.82 -43.98
C VAL A 581 -10.81 0.91 -42.55
N LYS A 582 -11.67 0.52 -41.61
CA LYS A 582 -11.32 0.17 -40.24
C LYS A 582 -10.17 -0.86 -40.24
N THR A 583 -8.97 -0.47 -39.83
CA THR A 583 -7.88 -1.40 -39.50
C THR A 583 -8.12 -1.90 -38.08
N ASP A 584 -9.08 -2.82 -37.93
CA ASP A 584 -9.56 -3.34 -36.64
C ASP A 584 -8.96 -4.75 -36.40
N ASP A 585 -8.35 -4.94 -35.22
CA ASP A 585 -7.96 -6.17 -34.48
C ASP A 585 -7.03 -7.24 -35.11
N ASN A 586 -7.05 -7.45 -36.43
CA ASN A 586 -6.36 -8.60 -37.04
C ASN A 586 -4.85 -8.37 -37.29
N SER A 587 -4.41 -7.14 -37.54
CA SER A 587 -2.99 -6.84 -37.81
C SER A 587 -2.13 -6.97 -36.55
N GLN A 588 -2.71 -6.59 -35.41
CA GLN A 588 -2.11 -6.72 -34.08
C GLN A 588 -1.90 -8.18 -33.70
N THR A 589 -2.86 -9.07 -33.97
CA THR A 589 -2.75 -10.51 -33.71
C THR A 589 -1.59 -11.16 -34.48
N ILE A 590 -1.43 -10.79 -35.76
CA ILE A 590 -0.30 -11.26 -36.57
C ILE A 590 1.03 -10.70 -36.01
N LEU A 591 1.09 -9.41 -35.71
CA LEU A 591 2.31 -8.78 -35.19
C LEU A 591 2.74 -9.37 -33.83
N TYR A 592 1.83 -9.56 -32.88
CA TYR A 592 2.14 -10.15 -31.58
C TYR A 592 2.59 -11.60 -31.70
N GLY A 593 1.97 -12.39 -32.59
CA GLY A 593 2.45 -13.73 -32.91
C GLY A 593 3.86 -13.73 -33.50
N LEU A 594 4.19 -12.77 -34.37
CA LEU A 594 5.52 -12.62 -34.99
C LEU A 594 6.58 -12.10 -33.99
N MET A 595 6.19 -11.26 -33.04
CA MET A 595 7.09 -10.76 -31.99
C MET A 595 7.44 -11.85 -30.96
N LEU A 596 6.46 -12.70 -30.59
CA LEU A 596 6.68 -13.83 -29.68
C LEU A 596 7.64 -14.85 -30.27
N SER A 597 7.58 -15.09 -31.59
CA SER A 597 8.46 -16.04 -32.28
C SER A 597 9.95 -15.69 -32.25
N LEU A 598 10.33 -14.43 -32.07
CA LEU A 598 11.70 -13.98 -32.30
C LEU A 598 12.31 -13.18 -31.13
N SER A 599 11.50 -12.73 -30.17
CA SER A 599 11.98 -12.04 -28.97
C SER A 599 12.75 -12.94 -27.99
N VAL A 600 12.60 -14.26 -28.09
CA VAL A 600 13.33 -15.27 -27.30
C VAL A 600 14.85 -15.28 -27.59
N VAL A 601 15.31 -14.71 -28.71
CA VAL A 601 16.72 -14.80 -29.15
C VAL A 601 17.59 -13.62 -28.68
N GLY A 602 16.99 -12.52 -28.23
CA GLY A 602 17.65 -11.22 -28.00
C GLY A 602 18.73 -11.16 -26.91
N ALA A 603 18.89 -12.19 -26.07
CA ALA A 603 19.90 -12.20 -25.00
C ALA A 603 21.00 -13.26 -25.15
N GLY A 604 20.98 -14.11 -26.19
CA GLY A 604 21.68 -15.41 -26.14
C GLY A 604 22.65 -15.83 -27.25
N ILE A 605 22.79 -15.14 -28.39
CA ILE A 605 23.61 -15.67 -29.50
C ILE A 605 24.98 -14.99 -29.59
N VAL A 606 25.90 -15.51 -28.79
CA VAL A 606 27.35 -15.37 -28.98
C VAL A 606 27.88 -16.72 -29.50
N VAL A 607 28.30 -16.72 -30.78
CA VAL A 607 29.26 -17.64 -31.41
C VAL A 607 28.69 -18.97 -31.96
N LEU A 608 28.30 -18.94 -33.24
CA LEU A 608 28.38 -20.11 -34.14
C LEU A 608 29.47 -19.88 -35.20
N ASN A 609 30.74 -19.90 -34.76
CA ASN A 609 31.86 -20.25 -35.65
C ASN A 609 33.12 -20.83 -34.97
N LYS A 610 33.28 -20.71 -33.63
CA LYS A 610 34.44 -21.34 -32.95
C LYS A 610 34.34 -22.86 -32.74
N LYS A 611 33.18 -23.49 -32.90
CA LYS A 611 33.03 -24.95 -32.72
C LYS A 611 33.36 -25.77 -33.99
N ARG A 612 33.37 -25.18 -35.19
CA ARG A 612 33.69 -25.92 -36.43
C ARG A 612 35.20 -26.11 -36.67
N GLU A 613 36.06 -25.15 -36.29
CA GLU A 613 37.52 -25.34 -36.42
C GLU A 613 38.12 -26.32 -35.41
N LYS A 614 37.48 -26.54 -34.24
CA LYS A 614 37.94 -27.54 -33.26
C LYS A 614 37.49 -28.98 -33.56
N LEU A 615 36.49 -29.16 -34.43
CA LEU A 615 35.98 -30.48 -34.82
C LEU A 615 36.46 -30.94 -36.22
N LEU A 616 37.07 -30.05 -37.00
CA LEU A 616 37.67 -30.38 -38.31
C LEU A 616 39.21 -30.42 -38.31
N ASN A 617 39.86 -30.17 -37.16
CA ASN A 617 41.30 -30.37 -36.95
C ASN A 617 41.60 -31.57 -36.01
N LYS A 618 40.85 -32.66 -36.17
CA LYS A 618 41.23 -34.00 -35.69
C LYS A 618 41.12 -35.02 -36.80
#